data_AF-A0A8T9IQR0-F1
#
_entry.id   AF-A0A8T9IQR0-F1
#
_cell.length_a   1.000
_cell.length_b   1.000
_cell.length_c   1.000
_cell.angle_alpha   90.00
_cell.angle_beta   90.00
_cell.angle_gamma   90.00
#
_symmetry.space_group_name_H-M   'P 1'
#
loop_
_entity.id
_entity.type
_entity.pdbx_description
1 polymer ?
#
loop_
_entity_poly.entity_id
_entity_poly.type
_entity_poly.pdbx_seq_one_letter_code
_entity_poly.pdbx_strand_id
1 'polypeptide(L)'
;MTNSKLTDEKIKARINAIEDRRSASRDFWDGDWDYPEDIELLALRELQERRKASKEPVRYLNKFSGVCVTLEQQPNASDDVAVYMPLYAAPPASEREQVRREHAEWSDKTFGDIGPVGPLKHLSKEALEAAADPFDPLEWADMQFLLWDAQRRMGISDEFITRAMIEKLEINKSRQWPEPKEGEPRLHIKEQPATVVPEECPDELLAFCEQVIDSRITANAKADELWNACRTAMLRGNHRDLSQPIGQQVAEYEKIMLQGRQPVSDRDELPVL
;
A
#
# COMPACT_ATOMS: atom_id res chain seq x y z
N MET A 1 3.06 2.11 -30.06
CA MET A 1 4.16 1.39 -30.76
C MET A 1 5.36 1.32 -29.82
N THR A 2 5.59 0.20 -29.14
CA THR A 2 6.82 0.02 -28.39
C THR A 2 7.92 -0.37 -29.39
N ASN A 3 8.93 0.48 -29.57
CA ASN A 3 10.19 0.17 -30.27
C ASN A 3 10.99 -0.88 -29.48
N SER A 4 10.38 -2.04 -29.23
CA SER A 4 10.98 -3.10 -28.43
C SER A 4 12.08 -3.76 -29.24
N LYS A 5 13.33 -3.55 -28.82
CA LYS A 5 14.52 -4.17 -29.42
C LYS A 5 14.61 -5.69 -29.16
N LEU A 6 13.74 -6.24 -28.30
CA LEU A 6 13.65 -7.67 -27.96
C LEU A 6 12.63 -8.40 -28.84
N THR A 7 13.12 -9.12 -29.84
CA THR A 7 12.33 -10.07 -30.65
C THR A 7 12.21 -11.43 -29.95
N ASP A 8 11.29 -12.29 -30.39
CA ASP A 8 11.09 -13.62 -29.81
C ASP A 8 12.32 -14.52 -30.01
N GLU A 9 13.02 -14.36 -31.13
CA GLU A 9 14.27 -15.07 -31.41
C GLU A 9 15.36 -14.66 -30.43
N LYS A 10 15.45 -13.37 -30.09
CA LYS A 10 16.43 -12.86 -29.12
C LYS A 10 16.13 -13.35 -27.70
N ILE A 11 14.86 -13.40 -27.33
CA ILE A 11 14.43 -13.96 -26.03
C ILE A 11 14.79 -15.45 -25.97
N LYS A 12 14.42 -16.21 -27.00
CA LYS A 12 14.69 -17.66 -27.07
C LYS A 12 16.19 -17.95 -27.04
N ALA A 13 17.00 -17.21 -27.81
CA ALA A 13 18.45 -17.35 -27.81
C ALA A 13 19.06 -17.06 -26.43
N ARG A 14 18.54 -16.06 -25.70
CA ARG A 14 19.03 -15.72 -24.36
C ARG A 14 18.65 -16.77 -23.31
N ILE A 15 17.43 -17.30 -23.36
CA ILE A 15 16.98 -18.41 -22.50
C ILE A 15 17.90 -19.61 -22.68
N ASN A 16 18.09 -20.06 -23.92
CA ASN A 16 18.97 -21.20 -24.23
C ASN A 16 20.40 -20.96 -23.73
N ALA A 17 20.96 -19.76 -23.95
CA ALA A 17 22.32 -19.46 -23.49
C ALA A 17 22.48 -19.48 -21.95
N ILE A 18 21.43 -19.16 -21.20
CA ILE A 18 21.43 -19.26 -19.73
C ILE A 18 21.32 -20.73 -19.30
N GLU A 19 20.45 -21.50 -19.95
CA GLU A 19 20.24 -22.93 -19.69
C GLU A 19 21.48 -23.77 -20.04
N ASP A 20 22.14 -23.49 -21.16
CA ASP A 20 23.39 -24.14 -21.59
C ASP A 20 24.51 -23.89 -20.58
N ARG A 21 24.61 -22.66 -20.08
CA ARG A 21 25.56 -22.30 -19.01
C ARG A 21 25.26 -23.04 -17.71
N ARG A 22 23.98 -23.20 -17.36
CA ARG A 22 23.57 -24.00 -16.19
C ARG A 22 23.96 -25.46 -16.35
N SER A 23 23.69 -26.08 -17.50
CA SER A 23 24.09 -27.46 -17.78
C SER A 23 25.60 -27.63 -17.66
N ALA A 24 26.39 -26.74 -18.29
CA ALA A 24 27.85 -26.78 -18.20
C ALA A 24 28.40 -26.52 -16.78
N SER A 25 27.71 -25.71 -15.97
CA SER A 25 28.10 -25.43 -14.59
C SER A 25 27.69 -26.53 -13.61
N ARG A 26 26.62 -27.26 -13.89
CA ARG A 26 26.16 -28.42 -13.10
C ARG A 26 27.11 -29.60 -13.22
N ASP A 27 27.71 -29.77 -14.39
CA ASP A 27 28.71 -30.82 -14.64
C ASP A 27 30.07 -30.54 -13.97
N PHE A 28 30.31 -29.31 -13.48
CA PHE A 28 31.61 -28.89 -12.95
C PHE A 28 31.64 -28.74 -11.41
N TRP A 29 30.51 -28.50 -10.76
CA TRP A 29 30.42 -28.44 -9.29
C TRP A 29 29.23 -29.25 -8.80
N ASP A 30 29.50 -30.45 -8.29
CA ASP A 30 28.54 -31.39 -7.68
C ASP A 30 28.16 -30.91 -6.26
N GLY A 31 27.60 -29.71 -6.17
CA GLY A 31 27.30 -29.02 -4.91
C GLY A 31 25.91 -28.41 -4.92
N ASP A 32 25.08 -28.87 -4.00
CA ASP A 32 23.69 -28.50 -3.71
C ASP A 32 23.55 -27.04 -3.24
N TRP A 33 23.97 -26.11 -4.09
CA TRP A 33 23.76 -24.69 -3.89
C TRP A 33 22.50 -24.28 -4.63
N ASP A 34 21.48 -23.94 -3.85
CA ASP A 34 20.26 -23.28 -4.30
C ASP A 34 20.65 -22.01 -5.05
N TYR A 35 20.78 -22.12 -6.38
CA TYR A 35 21.03 -20.96 -7.24
C TYR A 35 19.83 -20.04 -7.03
N PRO A 36 20.03 -18.78 -6.58
CA PRO A 36 18.94 -17.81 -6.56
C PRO A 36 18.28 -17.87 -7.93
N GLU A 37 16.98 -18.15 -7.96
CA GLU A 37 16.24 -18.25 -9.21
C GLU A 37 16.70 -17.09 -10.10
N ASP A 38 17.31 -17.41 -11.24
CA ASP A 38 17.83 -16.38 -12.12
C ASP A 38 16.62 -15.53 -12.52
N ILE A 39 16.42 -14.40 -11.85
CA ILE A 39 15.27 -13.52 -12.05
C ILE A 39 15.19 -13.15 -13.53
N GLU A 40 16.34 -13.08 -14.20
CA GLU A 40 16.45 -12.95 -15.65
C GLU A 40 15.78 -14.11 -16.41
N LEU A 41 16.04 -15.37 -16.05
CA LEU A 41 15.44 -16.54 -16.71
C LEU A 41 13.94 -16.63 -16.45
N LEU A 42 13.49 -16.38 -15.21
CA LEU A 42 12.07 -16.31 -14.87
C LEU A 42 11.36 -15.21 -15.66
N ALA A 43 11.91 -13.99 -15.66
CA ALA A 43 11.34 -12.86 -16.39
C ALA A 43 11.31 -13.10 -17.91
N LEU A 44 12.35 -13.74 -18.48
CA LEU A 44 12.40 -14.07 -19.91
C LEU A 44 11.38 -15.17 -20.28
N ARG A 45 11.21 -16.19 -19.43
CA ARG A 45 10.20 -17.24 -19.63
C ARG A 45 8.79 -16.68 -19.50
N GLU A 46 8.53 -15.84 -18.49
CA GLU A 46 7.25 -15.17 -18.33
C GLU A 46 6.94 -14.26 -19.52
N LEU A 47 7.92 -13.47 -19.99
CA LEU A 47 7.78 -12.65 -21.19
C LEU A 47 7.49 -13.51 -22.43
N GLN A 48 8.14 -14.67 -22.56
CA GLN A 48 7.89 -15.61 -23.66
C GLN A 48 6.49 -16.21 -23.59
N GLU A 49 6.00 -16.60 -22.42
CA GLU A 49 4.64 -17.13 -22.24
C GLU A 49 3.57 -16.07 -22.50
N ARG A 50 3.77 -14.83 -22.05
CA ARG A 50 2.87 -13.70 -22.38
C ARG A 50 2.78 -13.46 -23.89
N ARG A 51 3.87 -13.67 -24.64
CA ARG A 51 3.87 -13.58 -26.11
C ARG A 51 3.23 -14.79 -26.78
N LYS A 52 3.36 -16.00 -26.20
CA LYS A 52 2.70 -17.23 -26.66
C LYS A 52 1.20 -17.28 -26.34
N ALA A 53 0.71 -16.54 -25.36
CA ALA A 53 -0.70 -16.57 -24.94
C ALA A 53 -1.66 -15.97 -25.99
N SER A 54 -1.14 -15.27 -26.99
CA SER A 54 -1.91 -14.76 -28.12
C SER A 54 -1.35 -15.28 -29.45
N LYS A 55 -1.70 -16.50 -29.83
CA LYS A 55 -1.03 -17.21 -30.94
C LYS A 55 -1.52 -16.87 -32.35
N GLU A 56 -2.67 -16.24 -32.53
CA GLU A 56 -3.14 -15.81 -33.85
C GLU A 56 -3.37 -14.30 -33.87
N PRO A 57 -2.73 -13.57 -34.81
CA PRO A 57 -3.02 -12.16 -35.02
C PRO A 57 -4.48 -11.99 -35.41
N VAL A 58 -5.21 -11.18 -34.66
CA VAL A 58 -6.60 -10.83 -34.99
C VAL A 58 -6.66 -9.81 -36.14
N ARG A 59 -5.62 -8.99 -36.30
CA ARG A 59 -5.46 -8.01 -37.39
C ARG A 59 -3.99 -7.74 -37.68
N TYR A 60 -3.73 -7.00 -38.76
CA TYR A 60 -2.41 -6.52 -39.14
C TYR A 60 -2.45 -5.00 -39.32
N LEU A 61 -1.57 -4.28 -38.62
CA LEU A 61 -1.42 -2.83 -38.74
C LEU A 61 -0.42 -2.51 -39.85
N ASN A 62 -0.85 -1.77 -40.87
CA ASN A 62 0.08 -1.16 -41.81
C ASN A 62 0.85 -0.03 -41.12
N LYS A 63 2.18 -0.15 -41.04
CA LYS A 63 3.04 0.78 -40.30
C LYS A 63 3.15 2.16 -40.95
N PHE A 64 2.83 2.28 -42.24
CA PHE A 64 2.94 3.53 -43.00
C PHE A 64 1.61 4.29 -43.04
N SER A 65 0.50 3.59 -43.24
CA SER A 65 -0.83 4.21 -43.33
C SER A 65 -1.60 4.22 -42.02
N GLY A 66 -1.20 3.40 -41.03
CA GLY A 66 -1.91 3.24 -39.77
C GLY A 66 -3.22 2.44 -39.88
N VAL A 67 -3.53 1.88 -41.05
CA VAL A 67 -4.75 1.11 -41.30
C VAL A 67 -4.59 -0.32 -40.78
N CYS A 68 -5.63 -0.82 -40.10
CA CYS A 68 -5.71 -2.22 -39.66
C CYS A 68 -6.48 -3.05 -40.69
N VAL A 69 -5.90 -4.18 -41.11
CA VAL A 69 -6.49 -5.10 -42.09
C VAL A 69 -6.56 -6.55 -41.57
N THR A 70 -7.49 -7.33 -42.11
CA THR A 70 -7.52 -8.80 -41.97
C THR A 70 -6.78 -9.46 -43.13
N LEU A 71 -6.47 -10.76 -43.03
CA LEU A 71 -5.88 -11.52 -44.15
C LEU A 71 -6.84 -11.65 -45.35
N GLU A 72 -8.15 -11.58 -45.12
CA GLU A 72 -9.13 -11.52 -46.22
C GLU A 72 -9.00 -10.23 -47.02
N GLN A 73 -8.77 -9.10 -46.34
CA GLN A 73 -8.59 -7.80 -46.97
C GLN A 73 -7.21 -7.67 -47.64
N GLN A 74 -6.18 -8.24 -47.01
CA GLN A 74 -4.82 -8.16 -47.49
C GLN A 74 -4.07 -9.48 -47.23
N PRO A 75 -4.08 -10.42 -48.20
CA PRO A 75 -3.54 -11.77 -48.00
C PRO A 75 -2.06 -11.83 -47.67
N ASN A 76 -1.25 -10.88 -48.17
CA ASN A 76 0.19 -10.83 -47.90
C ASN A 76 0.55 -10.14 -46.57
N ALA A 77 -0.43 -9.72 -45.76
CA ALA A 77 -0.15 -8.99 -44.53
C ALA A 77 0.54 -9.86 -43.46
N SER A 78 0.40 -11.19 -43.51
CA SER A 78 1.15 -12.11 -42.66
C SER A 78 2.63 -12.20 -43.01
N ASP A 79 2.97 -12.04 -44.29
CA ASP A 79 4.30 -12.36 -44.81
C ASP A 79 5.17 -11.11 -44.95
N ASP A 80 4.54 -9.97 -45.27
CA ASP A 80 5.22 -8.69 -45.45
C ASP A 80 5.37 -7.93 -44.12
N VAL A 81 6.27 -8.44 -43.27
CA VAL A 81 6.63 -7.84 -41.97
C VAL A 81 7.29 -6.47 -42.10
N ALA A 82 7.77 -6.10 -43.30
CA ALA A 82 8.32 -4.77 -43.57
C ALA A 82 7.22 -3.70 -43.62
N VAL A 83 6.02 -4.06 -44.07
CA VAL A 83 4.85 -3.18 -44.14
C VAL A 83 3.89 -3.37 -42.97
N TYR A 84 3.66 -4.61 -42.56
CA TYR A 84 2.62 -4.98 -41.60
C TYR A 84 3.19 -5.42 -40.25
N MET A 85 2.47 -5.08 -39.18
CA MET A 85 2.74 -5.55 -37.82
C MET A 85 1.53 -6.32 -37.31
N PRO A 86 1.68 -7.57 -36.85
CA PRO A 86 0.57 -8.33 -36.30
C PRO A 86 0.03 -7.66 -35.03
N LEU A 87 -1.30 -7.60 -34.93
CA LEU A 87 -2.03 -7.15 -33.76
C LEU A 87 -2.71 -8.36 -33.13
N TYR A 88 -2.46 -8.50 -31.84
CA TYR A 88 -2.90 -9.61 -31.03
C TYR A 88 -4.06 -9.17 -30.16
N ALA A 89 -5.00 -10.08 -29.91
CA ALA A 89 -6.02 -9.82 -28.91
C ALA A 89 -5.31 -9.70 -27.56
N ALA A 90 -5.58 -8.63 -26.82
CA ALA A 90 -5.23 -8.63 -25.41
C ALA A 90 -5.93 -9.85 -24.77
N PRO A 91 -5.27 -10.57 -23.86
CA PRO A 91 -5.97 -11.58 -23.07
C PRO A 91 -7.20 -10.92 -22.43
N PRO A 92 -8.34 -11.63 -22.35
CA PRO A 92 -9.53 -11.09 -21.73
C PRO A 92 -9.18 -10.60 -20.31
N ALA A 93 -9.76 -9.47 -19.91
CA ALA A 93 -9.64 -8.99 -18.54
C ALA A 93 -10.05 -10.12 -17.59
N SER A 94 -9.30 -10.30 -16.50
CA SER A 94 -9.68 -11.29 -15.50
C SER A 94 -11.08 -10.98 -14.96
N GLU A 95 -11.80 -11.99 -14.48
CA GLU A 95 -13.12 -11.80 -13.87
C GLU A 95 -13.07 -10.75 -12.74
N ARG A 96 -11.99 -10.74 -11.95
CA ARG A 96 -11.75 -9.72 -10.90
C ARG A 96 -11.68 -8.29 -11.46
N GLU A 97 -11.04 -8.10 -12.62
CA GLU A 97 -10.98 -6.80 -13.26
C GLU A 97 -12.31 -6.40 -13.90
N GLN A 98 -13.08 -7.37 -14.42
CA GLN A 98 -14.44 -7.12 -14.90
C GLN A 98 -15.34 -6.64 -13.77
N VAL A 99 -15.38 -7.39 -12.66
CA VAL A 99 -16.12 -7.03 -11.43
C VAL A 99 -15.73 -5.65 -10.91
N ARG A 100 -14.43 -5.33 -10.89
CA ARG A 100 -13.95 -4.00 -10.45
C ARG A 100 -14.51 -2.87 -11.32
N ARG A 101 -14.52 -3.04 -12.64
CA ARG A 101 -15.06 -2.04 -13.58
C ARG A 101 -16.57 -1.89 -13.45
N GLU A 102 -17.30 -3.00 -13.39
CA GLU A 102 -18.75 -2.99 -13.20
C GLU A 102 -19.14 -2.31 -11.88
N HIS A 103 -18.40 -2.61 -10.80
CA HIS A 103 -18.57 -1.95 -9.52
C HIS A 103 -18.33 -0.43 -9.62
N ALA A 104 -17.26 0.00 -10.31
CA ALA A 104 -16.98 1.42 -10.49
C ALA A 104 -18.10 2.14 -11.27
N GLU A 105 -18.57 1.55 -12.38
CA GLU A 105 -19.67 2.08 -13.18
C GLU A 105 -20.98 2.18 -12.38
N TRP A 106 -21.31 1.14 -11.61
CA TRP A 106 -22.46 1.14 -10.72
C TRP A 106 -22.34 2.20 -9.61
N SER A 107 -21.15 2.32 -8.99
CA SER A 107 -20.88 3.29 -7.92
C SER A 107 -20.98 4.73 -8.44
N ASP A 108 -20.43 5.03 -9.62
CA ASP A 108 -20.55 6.35 -10.24
C ASP A 108 -21.99 6.70 -10.57
N LYS A 109 -22.76 5.73 -11.09
CA LYS A 109 -24.19 5.92 -11.37
C LYS A 109 -25.03 6.14 -10.11
N THR A 110 -24.69 5.48 -9.01
CA THR A 110 -25.48 5.48 -7.78
C THR A 110 -25.16 6.66 -6.89
N PHE A 111 -23.87 6.98 -6.73
CA PHE A 111 -23.39 7.96 -5.76
C PHE A 111 -22.85 9.24 -6.40
N GLY A 112 -22.60 9.24 -7.72
CA GLY A 112 -22.04 10.39 -8.42
C GLY A 112 -20.58 10.69 -8.05
N ASP A 113 -20.21 11.96 -8.19
CA ASP A 113 -18.85 12.46 -7.95
C ASP A 113 -18.62 12.74 -6.46
N ILE A 114 -18.39 11.67 -5.69
CA ILE A 114 -17.97 11.72 -4.29
C ILE A 114 -16.46 11.40 -4.17
N GLY A 115 -15.81 12.01 -3.18
CA GLY A 115 -14.41 11.73 -2.84
C GLY A 115 -14.23 10.42 -2.05
N PRO A 116 -12.98 10.04 -1.70
CA PRO A 116 -12.68 8.75 -1.07
C PRO A 116 -13.11 8.62 0.40
N VAL A 117 -13.40 9.73 1.07
CA VAL A 117 -13.57 9.75 2.53
C VAL A 117 -14.81 8.98 2.94
N GLY A 118 -15.88 9.01 2.14
CA GLY A 118 -17.10 8.24 2.36
C GLY A 118 -16.82 6.73 2.36
N PRO A 119 -16.30 6.17 1.25
CA PRO A 119 -15.91 4.76 1.18
C PRO A 119 -14.94 4.33 2.28
N LEU A 120 -13.96 5.16 2.67
CA LEU A 120 -13.03 4.83 3.76
C LEU A 120 -13.70 4.78 5.14
N LYS A 121 -14.66 5.67 5.41
CA LYS A 121 -15.47 5.59 6.64
C LYS A 121 -16.34 4.35 6.64
N HIS A 122 -16.90 3.99 5.49
CA HIS A 122 -17.68 2.76 5.37
C HIS A 122 -16.79 1.53 5.57
N LEU A 123 -15.59 1.51 5.00
CA LEU A 123 -14.63 0.41 5.15
C LEU A 123 -14.32 0.11 6.63
N SER A 124 -14.25 1.13 7.48
CA SER A 124 -14.06 0.90 8.93
C SER A 124 -15.23 0.16 9.61
N LYS A 125 -16.45 0.27 9.09
CA LYS A 125 -17.61 -0.47 9.59
C LYS A 125 -17.59 -1.90 9.09
N GLU A 126 -17.38 -2.10 7.80
CA GLU A 126 -17.27 -3.45 7.19
C GLU A 126 -16.13 -4.27 7.79
N ALA A 127 -15.02 -3.62 8.18
CA ALA A 127 -13.95 -4.29 8.90
C ALA A 127 -14.38 -4.84 10.27
N LEU A 128 -15.35 -4.19 10.95
CA LEU A 128 -15.91 -4.68 12.21
C LEU A 128 -16.93 -5.79 11.97
N GLU A 129 -17.69 -5.72 10.88
CA GLU A 129 -18.65 -6.76 10.47
C GLU A 129 -17.91 -8.04 10.08
N ALA A 130 -16.88 -7.93 9.23
CA ALA A 130 -15.96 -9.04 8.90
C ALA A 130 -15.22 -9.62 10.12
N ALA A 131 -14.89 -8.78 11.12
CA ALA A 131 -14.28 -9.28 12.35
C ALA A 131 -15.28 -10.03 13.24
N ALA A 132 -16.58 -9.72 13.15
CA ALA A 132 -17.64 -10.40 13.88
C ALA A 132 -18.05 -11.74 13.24
N ASP A 133 -18.03 -11.82 11.91
CA ASP A 133 -18.23 -13.06 11.16
C ASP A 133 -17.14 -13.28 10.09
N PRO A 134 -15.94 -13.74 10.49
CA PRO A 134 -14.82 -13.91 9.56
C PRO A 134 -15.04 -15.02 8.53
N PHE A 135 -16.09 -15.83 8.67
CA PHE A 135 -16.43 -16.91 7.76
C PHE A 135 -17.40 -16.49 6.65
N ASP A 136 -17.98 -15.30 6.71
CA ASP A 136 -18.81 -14.76 5.63
C ASP A 136 -17.92 -14.10 4.56
N PRO A 137 -17.80 -14.68 3.34
CA PRO A 137 -17.00 -14.09 2.27
C PRO A 137 -17.54 -12.76 1.74
N LEU A 138 -18.81 -12.41 1.99
CA LEU A 138 -19.40 -11.16 1.52
C LEU A 138 -18.86 -9.94 2.28
N GLU A 139 -18.63 -10.08 3.59
CA GLU A 139 -18.02 -9.04 4.42
C GLU A 139 -16.60 -8.66 3.92
N TRP A 140 -15.84 -9.66 3.47
CA TRP A 140 -14.55 -9.43 2.82
C TRP A 140 -14.68 -8.78 1.44
N ALA A 141 -15.74 -9.10 0.70
CA ALA A 141 -16.01 -8.50 -0.60
C ALA A 141 -16.38 -7.01 -0.46
N ASP A 142 -17.17 -6.65 0.55
CA ASP A 142 -17.52 -5.26 0.85
C ASP A 142 -16.27 -4.43 1.19
N MET A 143 -15.35 -4.98 2.00
CA MET A 143 -14.06 -4.33 2.21
C MET A 143 -13.29 -4.09 0.90
N GLN A 144 -13.31 -5.04 -0.02
CA GLN A 144 -12.63 -4.89 -1.31
C GLN A 144 -13.28 -3.85 -2.22
N PHE A 145 -14.60 -3.82 -2.30
CA PHE A 145 -15.33 -2.84 -3.09
C PHE A 145 -15.07 -1.42 -2.58
N LEU A 146 -15.14 -1.22 -1.27
CA LEU A 146 -14.90 0.10 -0.65
C LEU A 146 -13.46 0.57 -0.81
N LEU A 147 -12.48 -0.34 -0.71
CA LEU A 147 -11.07 0.00 -0.94
C LEU A 147 -10.81 0.39 -2.39
N TRP A 148 -11.34 -0.35 -3.36
CA TRP A 148 -11.23 0.02 -4.78
C TRP A 148 -11.91 1.35 -5.07
N ASP A 149 -13.10 1.59 -4.50
CA ASP A 149 -13.84 2.83 -4.68
C ASP A 149 -13.06 4.04 -4.15
N ALA A 150 -12.46 3.90 -2.96
CA ALA A 150 -11.62 4.94 -2.38
C ALA A 150 -10.38 5.23 -3.25
N GLN A 151 -9.69 4.19 -3.73
CA GLN A 151 -8.49 4.33 -4.56
C GLN A 151 -8.80 5.04 -5.88
N ARG A 152 -9.81 4.57 -6.61
CA ARG A 152 -10.16 5.16 -7.91
C ARG A 152 -10.64 6.61 -7.78
N ARG A 153 -11.40 6.94 -6.72
CA ARG A 153 -11.88 8.32 -6.47
C ARG A 153 -10.75 9.28 -6.11
N MET A 154 -9.60 8.76 -5.66
CA MET A 154 -8.37 9.54 -5.49
C MET A 154 -7.44 9.53 -6.70
N GLY A 155 -7.81 8.86 -7.79
CA GLY A 155 -6.95 8.70 -8.95
C GLY A 155 -5.71 7.85 -8.65
N ILE A 156 -5.75 6.98 -7.64
CA ILE A 156 -4.65 6.05 -7.34
C ILE A 156 -4.72 4.91 -8.36
N SER A 157 -3.68 4.78 -9.19
CA SER A 157 -3.58 3.69 -10.16
C SER A 157 -3.05 2.40 -9.53
N ASP A 158 -3.33 1.26 -10.18
CA ASP A 158 -2.82 -0.05 -9.77
C ASP A 158 -1.28 -0.08 -9.72
N GLU A 159 -0.59 0.59 -10.66
CA GLU A 159 0.87 0.69 -10.62
C GLU A 159 1.36 1.53 -9.43
N PHE A 160 0.66 2.62 -9.12
CA PHE A 160 1.04 3.50 -8.02
C PHE A 160 0.90 2.79 -6.68
N ILE A 161 -0.25 2.17 -6.43
CA ILE A 161 -0.48 1.45 -5.16
C ILE A 161 0.44 0.24 -5.04
N THR A 162 0.72 -0.48 -6.14
CA THR A 162 1.63 -1.62 -6.12
C THR A 162 3.04 -1.20 -5.70
N ARG A 163 3.56 -0.09 -6.25
CA ARG A 163 4.85 0.45 -5.82
C ARG A 163 4.84 0.85 -4.35
N ALA A 164 3.79 1.54 -3.89
CA ALA A 164 3.65 1.90 -2.48
C ALA A 164 3.59 0.66 -1.56
N MET A 165 2.94 -0.41 -1.99
CA MET A 165 2.91 -1.69 -1.27
C MET A 165 4.29 -2.34 -1.18
N ILE A 166 5.07 -2.34 -2.26
CA ILE A 166 6.46 -2.85 -2.27
C ILE A 166 7.32 -2.07 -1.28
N GLU A 167 7.32 -0.73 -1.37
CA GLU A 167 8.08 0.13 -0.45
C GLU A 167 7.64 -0.08 1.00
N LYS A 168 6.32 -0.16 1.24
CA LYS A 168 5.76 -0.37 2.57
C LYS A 168 6.10 -1.74 3.14
N LEU A 169 6.18 -2.77 2.30
CA LEU A 169 6.57 -4.12 2.71
C LEU A 169 8.02 -4.14 3.19
N GLU A 170 8.94 -3.50 2.49
CA GLU A 170 10.35 -3.41 2.91
C GLU A 170 10.51 -2.63 4.22
N ILE A 171 9.77 -1.52 4.39
CA ILE A 171 9.69 -0.80 5.68
C ILE A 171 9.14 -1.69 6.80
N ASN A 172 8.17 -2.55 6.52
CA ASN A 172 7.59 -3.41 7.53
C ASN A 172 8.53 -4.57 7.92
N LYS A 173 9.30 -5.11 6.97
CA LYS A 173 10.31 -6.15 7.21
C LYS A 173 11.49 -5.66 8.06
N SER A 174 11.84 -4.38 7.98
CA SER A 174 12.95 -3.80 8.76
C SER A 174 12.56 -3.41 10.20
N ARG A 175 11.29 -3.53 10.58
CA ARG A 175 10.81 -3.19 11.93
C ARG A 175 10.93 -4.35 12.90
N GLN A 176 10.98 -4.00 14.19
CA GLN A 176 10.81 -4.95 15.27
C GLN A 176 9.33 -5.09 15.62
N TRP A 177 8.89 -6.34 15.83
CA TRP A 177 7.51 -6.70 16.09
C TRP A 177 7.39 -7.47 17.41
N PRO A 178 6.33 -7.24 18.20
CA PRO A 178 6.08 -8.00 19.42
C PRO A 178 5.66 -9.44 19.11
N GLU A 179 5.70 -10.28 20.15
CA GLU A 179 5.28 -11.68 20.08
C GLU A 179 3.84 -11.84 19.55
N PRO A 180 3.56 -12.94 18.82
CA PRO A 180 2.24 -13.19 18.31
C PRO A 180 1.12 -13.32 19.34
N LYS A 181 0.07 -12.52 19.17
CA LYS A 181 -1.23 -12.67 19.85
C LYS A 181 -2.36 -12.85 18.84
N GLU A 182 -3.32 -13.68 19.19
CA GLU A 182 -4.54 -13.96 18.42
C GLU A 182 -5.58 -12.87 18.70
N GLY A 183 -6.31 -12.44 17.66
CA GLY A 183 -7.39 -11.46 17.77
C GLY A 183 -6.97 -9.99 17.99
N GLU A 184 -5.74 -9.72 18.42
CA GLU A 184 -5.28 -8.37 18.77
C GLU A 184 -4.44 -7.70 17.66
N PRO A 185 -4.66 -6.39 17.37
CA PRO A 185 -3.81 -5.63 16.47
C PRO A 185 -2.36 -5.59 16.96
N ARG A 186 -1.41 -5.78 16.04
CA ARG A 186 0.03 -5.69 16.35
C ARG A 186 0.60 -4.37 15.88
N LEU A 187 1.17 -3.64 16.82
CA LEU A 187 1.89 -2.40 16.55
C LEU A 187 3.39 -2.67 16.58
N HIS A 188 4.11 -2.08 15.64
CA HIS A 188 5.58 -2.11 15.62
C HIS A 188 6.14 -1.38 16.84
N ILE A 189 7.28 -1.86 17.35
CA ILE A 189 7.99 -1.21 18.44
C ILE A 189 8.61 0.08 17.89
N LYS A 190 8.23 1.24 18.43
CA LYS A 190 8.89 2.51 18.14
C LYS A 190 10.00 2.70 19.17
N GLU A 191 11.25 2.87 18.73
CA GLU A 191 12.29 3.38 19.61
C GLU A 191 11.87 4.79 20.04
N GLN A 192 11.69 5.00 21.35
CA GLN A 192 11.45 6.35 21.86
C GLN A 192 12.72 7.17 21.58
N PRO A 193 12.63 8.35 20.95
CA PRO A 193 13.76 9.26 20.93
C PRO A 193 14.11 9.57 22.38
N ALA A 194 15.36 9.31 22.78
CA ALA A 194 15.83 9.68 24.11
C ALA A 194 15.52 11.16 24.33
N THR A 195 14.76 11.47 25.39
CA THR A 195 14.51 12.85 25.77
C THR A 195 15.86 13.44 26.20
N VAL A 196 16.53 14.16 25.30
CA VAL A 196 17.79 14.85 25.62
C VAL A 196 17.45 16.10 26.42
N VAL A 197 17.08 15.90 27.69
CA VAL A 197 17.04 16.99 28.66
C VAL A 197 18.45 17.16 29.20
N PRO A 198 19.11 18.31 28.98
CA PRO A 198 20.47 18.55 29.48
C PRO A 198 20.56 18.24 30.98
N GLU A 199 21.69 17.67 31.41
CA GLU A 199 21.92 17.40 32.84
C GLU A 199 22.26 18.69 33.60
N GLU A 200 22.99 19.60 32.95
CA GLU A 200 23.47 20.85 33.53
C GLU A 200 22.47 22.00 33.36
N CYS A 201 22.45 22.92 34.33
CA CYS A 201 21.63 24.13 34.28
C CYS A 201 22.13 25.04 33.14
N PRO A 202 21.24 25.56 32.27
CA PRO A 202 21.63 26.51 31.24
C PRO A 202 22.23 27.79 31.83
N ASP A 203 23.30 28.30 31.22
CA ASP A 203 24.00 29.52 31.63
C ASP A 203 23.06 30.74 31.66
N GLU A 204 22.04 30.78 30.80
CA GLU A 204 21.07 31.88 30.74
C GLU A 204 20.19 31.94 31.99
N LEU A 205 19.82 30.79 32.57
CA LEU A 205 19.03 30.74 33.79
C LEU A 205 19.86 31.18 34.99
N LEU A 206 21.14 30.81 34.99
CA LEU A 206 22.08 31.25 36.01
C LEU A 206 22.30 32.77 35.94
N ALA A 207 22.55 33.29 34.74
CA ALA A 207 22.73 34.72 34.51
C ALA A 207 21.50 35.54 34.94
N PHE A 208 20.30 35.01 34.75
CA PHE A 208 19.06 35.62 35.25
C PHE A 208 19.02 35.66 36.78
N CYS A 209 19.36 34.56 37.45
CA CYS A 209 19.36 34.52 38.92
C CYS A 209 20.41 35.46 39.52
N GLU A 210 21.59 35.58 38.91
CA GLU A 210 22.65 36.50 39.34
C GLU A 210 22.25 37.98 39.20
N GLN A 211 21.31 38.32 38.32
CA GLN A 211 20.80 39.70 38.17
C GLN A 211 19.81 40.12 39.25
N VAL A 212 19.13 39.16 39.87
CA VAL A 212 18.00 39.40 40.79
C VAL A 212 18.37 39.07 42.24
N ILE A 213 19.46 38.32 42.46
CA ILE A 213 19.92 37.88 43.77
C ILE A 213 21.33 38.43 44.04
N ASP A 214 21.46 39.33 45.02
CA ASP A 214 22.72 40.02 45.37
C ASP A 214 23.86 39.08 45.83
N SER A 215 23.54 37.85 46.24
CA SER A 215 24.50 36.82 46.65
C SER A 215 24.67 35.77 45.55
N ARG A 216 25.87 35.71 44.97
CA ARG A 216 26.21 34.75 43.91
C ARG A 216 26.06 33.28 44.32
N ILE A 217 26.42 32.95 45.57
CA ILE A 217 26.23 31.60 46.11
C ILE A 217 24.74 31.23 46.17
N THR A 218 23.90 32.21 46.54
CA THR A 218 22.45 32.03 46.62
C THR A 218 21.80 31.98 45.24
N ALA A 219 22.35 32.72 44.26
CA ALA A 219 21.92 32.69 42.87
C ALA A 219 22.17 31.32 42.21
N ASN A 220 23.37 30.75 42.36
CA ASN A 220 23.71 29.39 41.87
C ASN A 220 22.75 28.34 42.43
N ALA A 221 22.61 28.30 43.76
CA ALA A 221 21.73 27.32 44.42
C ALA A 221 20.28 27.45 43.95
N LYS A 222 19.80 28.67 43.67
CA LYS A 222 18.43 28.88 43.20
C LYS A 222 18.24 28.52 41.73
N ALA A 223 19.23 28.78 40.88
CA ALA A 223 19.22 28.36 39.49
C ALA A 223 19.18 26.83 39.38
N ASP A 224 20.01 26.12 40.16
CA ASP A 224 20.02 24.66 40.20
C ASP A 224 18.69 24.08 40.70
N GLU A 225 18.10 24.67 41.75
CA GLU A 225 16.79 24.24 42.26
C GLU A 225 15.68 24.39 41.20
N LEU A 226 15.65 25.54 40.52
CA LEU A 226 14.67 25.81 39.46
C LEU A 226 14.88 24.91 38.25
N TRP A 227 16.14 24.73 37.81
CA TRP A 227 16.47 23.84 36.71
C TRP A 227 16.09 22.40 37.03
N ASN A 228 16.42 21.90 38.22
CA ASN A 228 16.10 20.54 38.61
C ASN A 228 14.59 20.31 38.71
N ALA A 229 13.82 21.29 39.19
CA ALA A 229 12.36 21.22 39.21
C ALA A 229 11.77 21.18 37.78
N CYS A 230 12.24 22.05 36.89
CA CYS A 230 11.84 22.10 35.48
C CYS A 230 12.26 20.84 34.72
N ARG A 231 13.49 20.36 34.89
CA ARG A 231 14.02 19.12 34.31
C ARG A 231 13.24 17.91 34.79
N THR A 232 12.92 17.84 36.08
CA THR A 232 12.07 16.81 36.64
C THR A 232 10.66 16.86 36.04
N ALA A 233 10.10 18.05 35.83
CA ALA A 233 8.81 18.21 35.17
C ALA A 233 8.85 17.86 33.67
N MET A 234 9.95 18.14 32.97
CA MET A 234 10.16 17.74 31.57
C MET A 234 10.32 16.22 31.42
N LEU A 235 11.04 15.58 32.35
CA LEU A 235 11.20 14.12 32.40
C LEU A 235 9.93 13.40 32.86
N ARG A 236 9.11 14.02 33.73
CA ARG A 236 7.79 13.53 34.14
C ARG A 236 6.68 13.91 33.17
N GLY A 237 6.93 14.89 32.30
CA GLY A 237 6.01 15.34 31.29
C GLY A 237 5.85 14.22 30.29
N ASN A 238 4.73 13.50 30.37
CA ASN A 238 4.31 12.58 29.33
C ASN A 238 4.24 13.38 28.02
N HIS A 239 5.32 13.34 27.23
CA HIS A 239 5.27 13.73 25.84
C HIS A 239 4.12 12.94 25.23
N ARG A 240 3.10 13.66 24.77
CA ARG A 240 1.93 13.06 24.13
C ARG A 240 2.45 12.17 23.01
N ASP A 241 2.21 10.88 23.14
CA ASP A 241 2.59 9.91 22.12
C ASP A 241 1.81 10.23 20.84
N LEU A 242 2.51 10.79 19.85
CA LEU A 242 1.95 11.06 18.52
C LEU A 242 1.61 9.77 17.76
N SER A 243 1.84 8.59 18.36
CA SER A 243 1.34 7.29 17.90
C SER A 243 -0.08 6.98 18.35
N GLN A 244 -0.61 7.69 19.35
CA GLN A 244 -2.04 7.62 19.64
C GLN A 244 -2.81 8.45 18.61
N PRO A 245 -3.90 7.91 18.02
CA PRO A 245 -4.74 8.69 17.11
C PRO A 245 -5.26 9.95 17.83
N ILE A 246 -5.58 10.98 17.07
CA ILE A 246 -6.12 12.27 17.53
C ILE A 246 -7.33 12.00 18.45
N GLY A 247 -7.05 11.90 19.76
CA GLY A 247 -7.91 11.26 20.76
C GLY A 247 -9.14 12.05 21.19
N GLN A 248 -9.67 12.92 20.34
CA GLN A 248 -11.01 13.47 20.51
C GLN A 248 -11.96 12.99 19.41
N GLN A 249 -11.55 12.95 18.14
CA GLN A 249 -12.44 12.54 17.05
C GLN A 249 -12.66 11.02 16.96
N VAL A 250 -11.66 10.19 17.27
CA VAL A 250 -11.81 8.72 17.20
C VAL A 250 -12.58 8.18 18.41
N ALA A 251 -12.32 8.71 19.61
CA ALA A 251 -13.07 8.36 20.82
C ALA A 251 -14.52 8.88 20.79
N GLU A 252 -14.79 10.01 20.11
CA GLU A 252 -16.15 10.44 19.80
C GLU A 252 -16.83 9.49 18.82
N TYR A 253 -16.13 9.01 17.78
CA TYR A 253 -16.68 8.01 16.86
C TYR A 253 -17.01 6.69 17.57
N GLU A 254 -16.14 6.18 18.44
CA GLU A 254 -16.41 4.98 19.24
C GLU A 254 -17.62 5.18 20.19
N LYS A 255 -17.74 6.36 20.82
CA LYS A 255 -18.91 6.72 21.64
C LYS A 255 -20.21 6.80 20.84
N ILE A 256 -20.18 7.41 19.65
CA ILE A 256 -21.35 7.52 18.76
C ILE A 256 -21.80 6.13 18.28
N MET A 257 -20.86 5.25 17.94
CA MET A 257 -21.17 3.89 17.47
C MET A 257 -21.73 3.00 18.59
N LEU A 258 -21.29 3.20 19.84
CA LEU A 258 -21.85 2.49 21.01
C LEU A 258 -23.23 3.02 21.46
N GLN A 259 -23.54 4.29 21.21
CA GLN A 259 -24.84 4.89 21.51
C GLN A 259 -25.94 4.46 20.52
N GLY A 260 -25.58 4.02 19.31
CA GLY A 260 -26.51 3.52 18.30
C GLY A 260 -27.01 2.08 18.53
N ARG A 261 -26.57 1.40 19.60
CA ARG A 261 -26.89 -0.01 19.87
C ARG A 261 -28.00 -0.24 20.91
N GLN A 262 -28.79 0.77 21.26
CA GLN A 262 -30.01 0.53 22.02
C GLN A 262 -31.09 0.00 21.08
N PRO A 263 -31.64 -1.21 21.31
CA PRO A 263 -32.79 -1.66 20.54
C PRO A 263 -33.95 -0.72 20.84
N VAL A 264 -34.57 -0.17 19.80
CA VAL A 264 -35.87 0.50 19.93
C VAL A 264 -36.85 -0.58 20.37
N SER A 265 -37.13 -0.65 21.68
CA SER A 265 -38.20 -1.48 22.20
C SER A 265 -39.52 -0.81 21.90
N ASP A 266 -40.40 -1.51 21.21
CA ASP A 266 -41.82 -1.18 21.13
C ASP A 266 -42.38 -0.89 22.53
N ARG A 267 -43.02 0.28 22.69
CA ARG A 267 -44.22 0.51 23.53
C ARG A 267 -44.68 1.97 23.44
N ASP A 268 -45.82 2.14 22.76
CA ASP A 268 -47.02 2.85 23.22
C ASP A 268 -46.86 4.04 24.18
N GLU A 269 -47.23 5.24 23.71
CA GLU A 269 -48.45 5.99 24.12
C GLU A 269 -48.33 7.46 23.68
N LEU A 270 -49.17 7.87 22.73
CA LEU A 270 -49.39 9.29 22.41
C LEU A 270 -50.30 9.89 23.50
N PRO A 271 -49.95 11.03 24.14
CA PRO A 271 -50.90 11.73 24.97
C PRO A 271 -51.88 12.49 24.07
N VAL A 272 -53.15 12.13 24.23
CA VAL A 272 -54.29 12.95 23.87
C VAL A 272 -54.17 14.31 24.56
N LEU A 273 -54.22 15.40 23.79
CA LEU A 273 -54.98 16.62 24.04
C LEU A 273 -54.99 17.50 22.78
#